data_AF-S4P826-F1
#
_entry.id   AF-S4P826-F1
#
_cell.length_a   1.000
_cell.length_b   1.000
_cell.length_c   1.000
_cell.angle_alpha   90.00
_cell.angle_beta   90.00
_cell.angle_gamma   90.00
#
_symmetry.space_group_name_H-M   'P 1'
#
loop_
_entity.id
_entity.type
_entity.pdbx_description
1 polymer ?
#
loop_
_entity_poly.entity_id
_entity_poly.type
_entity_poly.pdbx_seq_one_letter_code
_entity_poly.pdbx_strand_id
1 'polypeptide(L)'
;RFGCALVNKGQLNLKQKQFESDLNPIDSDCECTTCANYTRAYLHCIVSVETVACHLISVHNIAFQMRLMRTMRENIKQGTFPKFVKKFVNEIHPDKNFPTWINNSLLSVGINILED
;
A
#
# COMPACT_ATOMS: atom_id res chain seq x y z
N ARG A 1 -9.42 11.63 1.05
CA ARG A 1 -10.91 11.82 1.04
C ARG A 1 -11.66 10.81 1.91
N PHE A 2 -11.44 9.50 1.75
CA PHE A 2 -12.20 8.50 2.53
C PHE A 2 -11.55 8.07 3.86
N GLY A 3 -10.32 8.50 4.13
CA GLY A 3 -9.55 8.06 5.30
C GLY A 3 -8.72 6.79 5.05
N CYS A 4 -8.64 6.32 3.80
CA CYS A 4 -7.85 5.16 3.42
C CYS A 4 -6.44 5.56 3.00
N ALA A 5 -5.43 4.99 3.67
CA ALA A 5 -4.02 5.13 3.33
C ALA A 5 -3.49 3.84 2.70
N LEU A 6 -2.76 3.96 1.59
CA LEU A 6 -2.21 2.82 0.85
C LEU A 6 -0.95 2.29 1.53
N VAL A 7 -0.81 0.97 1.61
CA VAL A 7 0.36 0.27 2.16
C VAL A 7 0.64 -0.99 1.35
N ASN A 8 1.82 -1.61 1.50
CA ASN A 8 2.15 -2.84 0.73
C ASN A 8 1.15 -3.99 0.98
N LYS A 9 0.56 -4.04 2.19
CA LYS A 9 -0.45 -5.03 2.58
C LYS A 9 -1.89 -4.63 2.20
N GLY A 10 -2.07 -3.70 1.27
CA GLY A 10 -3.36 -3.19 0.83
C GLY A 10 -3.65 -1.77 1.31
N GLN A 11 -4.62 -1.59 2.20
CA GLN A 11 -5.02 -0.26 2.67
C GLN A 11 -5.36 -0.26 4.16
N LEU A 12 -5.02 0.83 4.84
CA LEU A 12 -5.41 1.11 6.21
C LEU A 12 -6.59 2.08 6.20
N ASN A 13 -7.72 1.69 6.80
CA ASN A 13 -8.81 2.61 7.04
C ASN A 13 -8.60 3.31 8.39
N LEU A 14 -8.03 4.52 8.37
CA LEU A 14 -7.63 5.26 9.57
C LEU A 14 -8.82 5.69 10.44
N LYS A 15 -10.06 5.48 10.00
CA LYS A 15 -11.26 5.66 10.84
C LYS A 15 -11.50 4.50 11.82
N GLN A 16 -10.85 3.36 11.62
CA GLN A 16 -11.02 2.19 12.48
C GLN A 16 -10.43 2.45 13.87
N LYS A 17 -11.15 2.03 14.91
CA LYS A 17 -10.77 2.24 16.31
C LYS A 17 -9.42 1.65 16.70
N GLN A 18 -8.96 0.60 16.00
CA GLN A 18 -7.65 -0.01 16.25
C GLN A 18 -6.48 0.98 16.12
N PHE A 19 -6.66 2.09 15.40
CA PHE A 19 -5.62 3.10 15.23
C PHE A 19 -5.64 4.20 16.28
N GLU A 20 -6.62 4.25 17.20
CA GLU A 20 -6.81 5.31 18.20
C GLU A 20 -5.55 5.56 19.06
N SER A 21 -4.81 4.50 19.39
CA SER A 21 -3.60 4.56 20.20
C SER A 21 -2.33 4.09 19.45
N ASP A 22 -2.42 3.92 18.12
CA ASP A 22 -1.29 3.48 17.30
C ASP A 22 -0.33 4.65 16.99
N LEU A 23 0.77 4.74 17.75
CA LEU A 23 1.78 5.79 17.61
C LEU A 23 2.76 5.56 16.45
N ASN A 24 2.59 4.50 15.65
CA ASN A 24 3.43 4.27 14.47
C ASN A 24 3.05 5.21 13.32
N PRO A 25 3.97 5.52 12.39
CA PRO A 25 3.62 6.17 11.12
C PRO A 25 2.73 5.25 10.26
N ILE A 26 2.15 5.76 9.18
CA ILE A 26 1.35 4.93 8.25
C ILE A 26 2.20 3.76 7.74
N ASP A 27 3.40 4.05 7.22
CA ASP A 27 4.38 3.10 6.71
C ASP A 27 5.77 3.53 7.20
N SER A 28 6.49 2.64 7.89
CA SER A 28 7.83 2.91 8.42
C SER A 28 8.88 3.09 7.33
N ASP A 29 8.64 2.51 6.15
CA ASP A 29 9.57 2.55 5.02
C ASP A 29 9.23 3.71 4.06
N CYS A 30 8.31 4.61 4.45
CA CYS A 30 7.87 5.74 3.64
C CYS A 30 8.50 7.05 4.10
N GLU A 31 9.27 7.66 3.20
CA GLU A 31 9.99 8.93 3.44
C GLU A 31 9.12 10.18 3.23
N CYS A 32 7.80 10.04 3.06
CA CYS A 32 6.92 11.19 2.84
C CYS A 32 6.77 12.04 4.10
N THR A 33 6.48 13.33 3.92
CA THR A 33 6.30 14.28 5.03
C THR A 33 5.19 13.85 5.99
N THR A 34 4.16 13.15 5.52
CA THR A 34 3.10 12.62 6.39
C THR A 34 3.64 11.55 7.34
N CYS A 35 4.39 10.57 6.84
CA CYS A 35 4.94 9.49 7.66
C CYS A 35 6.06 9.99 8.58
N ALA A 36 6.79 11.03 8.20
CA ALA A 36 7.85 11.61 9.03
C ALA A 36 7.32 12.38 10.25
N ASN A 37 6.13 12.97 10.16
CA ASN A 37 5.64 13.93 11.16
C ASN A 37 4.38 13.50 11.92
N TYR A 38 3.65 12.49 11.43
CA TYR A 38 2.35 12.13 11.99
C TYR A 38 2.20 10.63 12.24
N THR A 39 1.53 10.32 13.35
CA THR A 39 1.20 8.95 13.73
C THR A 39 -0.18 8.55 13.22
N ARG A 40 -0.45 7.23 13.15
CA ARG A 40 -1.79 6.71 12.81
C ARG A 40 -2.84 7.16 13.82
N ALA A 41 -2.50 7.24 15.11
CA ALA A 41 -3.36 7.79 16.17
C ALA A 41 -3.74 9.24 15.94
N TYR A 42 -2.77 10.09 15.59
CA TYR A 42 -3.06 11.48 15.27
C TYR A 42 -4.00 11.57 14.06
N LEU A 43 -3.69 10.83 12.99
CA LEU A 43 -4.51 10.80 11.78
C LEU A 43 -5.91 10.26 12.07
N HIS A 44 -6.06 9.24 12.91
CA HIS A 44 -7.35 8.71 13.35
C HIS A 44 -8.22 9.77 14.03
N CYS A 45 -7.62 10.57 14.92
CA CYS A 45 -8.34 11.65 15.61
C CYS A 45 -8.89 12.69 14.61
N ILE A 46 -8.09 13.07 13.61
CA ILE A 46 -8.45 14.18 12.70
C ILE A 46 -9.18 13.75 11.42
N VAL A 47 -9.14 12.47 11.01
CA VAL A 47 -9.61 12.02 9.68
C VAL A 47 -11.10 12.23 9.42
N SER A 48 -11.91 12.31 10.47
CA SER A 48 -13.36 12.52 10.37
C SER A 48 -13.79 13.94 10.74
N VAL A 49 -12.86 14.77 11.22
CA VAL A 49 -13.16 16.10 11.79
C VAL A 49 -12.53 17.21 10.97
N GLU A 50 -11.31 17.00 10.47
CA GLU A 50 -10.49 18.04 9.84
C GLU A 50 -10.20 17.73 8.37
N THR A 51 -10.35 18.73 7.51
CA THR A 51 -10.06 18.59 6.06
C THR A 51 -8.58 18.41 5.77
N VAL A 52 -7.69 18.86 6.66
CA VAL A 52 -6.23 18.69 6.52
C VAL A 52 -5.83 17.21 6.49
N ALA A 53 -6.59 16.33 7.17
CA ALA A 53 -6.36 14.89 7.13
C ALA A 53 -6.44 14.33 5.71
N CYS A 54 -7.34 14.87 4.88
CA CYS A 54 -7.43 14.47 3.48
C CYS A 54 -6.17 14.83 2.69
N HIS A 55 -5.53 15.97 2.99
CA HIS A 55 -4.30 16.40 2.34
C HIS A 55 -3.12 15.52 2.76
N LEU A 56 -2.96 15.30 4.07
CA LEU A 56 -1.91 14.43 4.63
C LEU A 56 -1.97 13.00 4.06
N ILE A 57 -3.16 12.41 4.01
CA ILE A 57 -3.36 11.06 3.43
C ILE A 57 -3.08 11.08 1.93
N SER A 58 -3.42 12.16 1.21
CA SER A 58 -3.15 12.26 -0.23
C SER A 58 -1.65 12.34 -0.51
N VAL A 59 -0.89 13.11 0.28
CA VAL A 59 0.57 13.17 0.20
C VAL A 59 1.18 11.78 0.35
N HIS A 60 0.75 11.02 1.37
CA HIS A 60 1.20 9.65 1.58
C HIS A 60 0.83 8.72 0.41
N ASN A 61 -0.42 8.77 -0.05
CA ASN A 61 -0.90 7.89 -1.12
C ASN A 61 -0.18 8.14 -2.45
N ILE A 62 0.11 9.40 -2.78
CA ILE A 62 0.90 9.76 -3.97
C ILE A 62 2.33 9.25 -3.81
N ALA A 63 2.95 9.46 -2.65
CA ALA A 63 4.30 8.97 -2.37
C ALA A 63 4.39 7.45 -2.51
N PHE A 64 3.42 6.72 -1.96
CA PHE A 64 3.31 5.26 -2.10
C PHE A 64 3.23 4.83 -3.57
N GLN A 65 2.33 5.44 -4.36
CA GLN A 65 2.19 5.11 -5.78
C GLN A 65 3.48 5.39 -6.57
N MET A 66 4.13 6.51 -6.31
CA MET A 66 5.42 6.86 -6.94
C MET A 66 6.52 5.84 -6.60
N ARG A 67 6.57 5.37 -5.34
CA ARG A 67 7.50 4.33 -4.88
C ARG A 67 7.22 2.98 -5.52
N LEU A 68 5.95 2.60 -5.60
CA LEU A 68 5.51 1.36 -6.25
C LEU A 68 5.90 1.36 -7.74
N MET A 69 5.56 2.42 -8.47
CA MET A 69 5.89 2.56 -9.89
C MET A 69 7.40 2.60 -10.13
N ARG A 70 8.16 3.22 -9.22
CA ARG A 70 9.63 3.20 -9.26
C ARG A 70 10.15 1.77 -9.14
N THR A 71 9.75 1.06 -8.09
CA THR A 71 10.14 -0.34 -7.82
C THR A 71 9.82 -1.26 -9.00
N MET A 72 8.64 -1.11 -9.60
CA MET A 72 8.25 -1.84 -10.81
C MET A 72 9.22 -1.57 -11.97
N ARG A 73 9.54 -0.30 -12.24
CA ARG A 73 10.49 0.07 -13.30
C ARG A 73 11.90 -0.48 -13.05
N GLU A 74 12.38 -0.48 -11.82
CA GLU A 74 13.68 -1.10 -11.50
C GLU A 74 13.68 -2.61 -11.77
N ASN A 75 12.64 -3.33 -11.33
CA ASN A 75 12.54 -4.76 -11.55
C ASN A 75 12.39 -5.13 -13.04
N ILE A 76 11.74 -4.28 -13.84
CA ILE A 76 11.70 -4.45 -15.30
C ILE A 76 13.11 -4.33 -15.89
N LYS A 77 13.86 -3.28 -15.50
CA LYS A 77 15.25 -3.08 -15.97
C LYS A 77 16.19 -4.21 -15.55
N GLN A 78 15.95 -4.81 -14.39
CA GLN A 78 16.76 -5.91 -13.85
C GLN A 78 16.32 -7.30 -14.34
N GLY A 79 15.21 -7.40 -15.10
CA GLY A 79 14.64 -8.68 -15.53
C GLY A 79 13.99 -9.50 -14.40
N THR A 80 13.75 -8.90 -13.23
CA THR A 80 13.19 -9.55 -12.04
C THR A 80 11.70 -9.23 -11.81
N PHE A 81 11.04 -8.61 -12.79
CA PHE A 81 9.64 -8.20 -12.68
C PHE A 81 8.65 -9.32 -12.32
N PRO A 82 8.72 -10.54 -12.91
CA PRO A 82 7.82 -11.64 -12.51
C PRO A 82 7.93 -11.97 -11.02
N LYS A 83 9.16 -12.01 -10.47
CA LYS A 83 9.41 -12.27 -9.04
C LYS A 83 8.83 -11.15 -8.17
N PHE A 84 8.95 -9.90 -8.59
CA PHE A 84 8.34 -8.76 -7.91
C PHE A 84 6.81 -8.88 -7.87
N VAL A 85 6.17 -9.20 -9.00
CA VAL A 85 4.70 -9.34 -9.08
C VAL A 85 4.22 -10.47 -8.17
N LYS A 86 4.87 -11.65 -8.20
CA LYS A 86 4.53 -12.75 -7.29
C LYS A 86 4.59 -12.30 -5.83
N LYS A 87 5.68 -11.64 -5.43
CA LYS A 87 5.86 -11.13 -4.07
C LYS A 87 4.76 -10.13 -3.69
N PHE A 88 4.48 -9.16 -4.55
CA PHE A 88 3.48 -8.12 -4.32
C PHE A 88 2.07 -8.69 -4.14
N VAL A 89 1.67 -9.61 -5.02
CA VAL A 89 0.35 -10.25 -4.95
C VAL A 89 0.21 -11.08 -3.67
N ASN A 90 1.25 -11.81 -3.26
CA ASN A 90 1.26 -12.57 -2.01
C ASN A 90 1.19 -11.68 -0.76
N GLU A 91 1.79 -10.49 -0.78
CA GLU A 91 1.71 -9.53 0.33
C GLU A 91 0.31 -8.91 0.48
N ILE A 92 -0.43 -8.72 -0.61
CA ILE A 92 -1.80 -8.19 -0.61
C ILE A 92 -2.83 -9.27 -0.26
N HIS A 93 -2.60 -10.51 -0.70
CA HIS A 93 -3.48 -11.66 -0.45
C HIS A 93 -2.74 -12.80 0.26
N PRO A 94 -2.44 -12.66 1.58
CA PRO A 94 -1.70 -13.68 2.32
C PRO A 94 -2.42 -15.03 2.41
N ASP A 95 -3.74 -15.03 2.28
CA ASP A 95 -4.62 -16.20 2.27
C ASP A 95 -4.55 -16.98 0.94
N LYS A 96 -3.79 -16.49 -0.05
CA LYS A 96 -3.68 -17.05 -1.41
C LYS A 96 -5.03 -17.20 -2.14
N ASN A 97 -6.07 -16.49 -1.68
CA ASN A 97 -7.36 -16.46 -2.32
C ASN A 97 -7.39 -15.34 -3.37
N PHE A 98 -6.85 -15.63 -4.55
CA PHE A 98 -6.74 -14.65 -5.62
C PHE A 98 -8.04 -14.61 -6.45
N PRO A 99 -8.58 -13.41 -6.74
CA PRO A 99 -9.60 -13.25 -7.76
C PRO A 99 -9.18 -13.89 -9.09
N THR A 100 -10.09 -14.62 -9.73
CA THR A 100 -9.81 -15.38 -10.96
C THR A 100 -9.24 -14.52 -12.09
N TRP A 101 -9.68 -13.27 -12.19
CA TRP A 101 -9.18 -12.33 -13.19
C TRP A 101 -7.69 -11.98 -13.00
N ILE A 102 -7.17 -11.97 -11.75
CA ILE A 102 -5.75 -11.70 -11.47
C ILE A 102 -4.92 -12.85 -12.03
N ASN A 103 -5.31 -14.09 -11.68
CA ASN A 103 -4.61 -15.28 -12.14
C ASN A 103 -4.60 -15.37 -13.67
N ASN A 104 -5.77 -15.21 -14.29
CA ASN A 104 -5.89 -15.28 -15.76
C ASN A 104 -5.06 -14.19 -16.45
N SER A 105 -5.05 -12.96 -15.92
CA SER A 105 -4.30 -11.85 -16.52
C SER A 105 -2.80 -12.09 -16.45
N LEU A 106 -2.29 -12.53 -15.29
CA LEU A 106 -0.86 -12.78 -15.09
C LEU A 106 -0.37 -14.02 -15.84
N LEU A 107 -1.18 -15.09 -15.86
CA LEU A 107 -0.85 -16.31 -16.59
C LEU A 107 -0.76 -16.07 -18.10
N SER A 108 -1.60 -15.19 -18.66
CA SER A 108 -1.57 -14.87 -20.11
C SER A 108 -0.25 -14.23 -20.57
N VAL A 109 0.53 -13.67 -19.65
CA VAL A 109 1.86 -13.08 -19.90
C VAL A 109 2.99 -13.91 -19.28
N GLY A 110 2.72 -15.16 -18.89
CA GLY A 110 3.73 -16.09 -18.38
C GLY A 110 4.14 -15.87 -16.92
N ILE A 111 3.35 -15.13 -16.13
CA ILE A 111 3.59 -14.94 -14.69
C ILE A 111 2.67 -15.87 -13.91
N ASN A 112 3.20 -16.99 -13.42
CA ASN A 112 2.45 -17.92 -12.58
C ASN A 112 2.58 -17.57 -11.09
N ILE A 113 1.48 -17.14 -10.46
CA ILE A 113 1.45 -16.78 -9.03
C ILE A 113 1.10 -17.95 -8.09
N LEU A 114 0.68 -19.10 -8.65
CA LEU A 114 0.29 -20.29 -7.89
C LEU A 114 1.46 -21.27 -7.70
N GLU A 115 2.46 -21.22 -8.57
CA GLU A 115 3.71 -21.97 -8.46
C GLU A 115 4.75 -21.16 -7.67
N ASP A 116 5.51 -21.83 -6.79
CA ASP A 116 6.59 -21.23 -6.00
C ASP A 116 7.75 -20.73 -6.91
#